data_AF-A0A2C6MEG8-F1
#
_entry.id   AF-A0A2C6MEG8-F1
#
_cell.length_a   1.000
_cell.length_b   1.000
_cell.length_c   1.000
_cell.angle_alpha   90.00
_cell.angle_beta   90.00
_cell.angle_gamma   90.00
#
_symmetry.space_group_name_H-M   'P 1'
#
loop_
_entity.id
_entity.type
_entity.pdbx_description
1 polymer ?
#
loop_
_entity_poly.entity_id
_entity_poly.type
_entity_poly.pdbx_seq_one_letter_code
_entity_poly.pdbx_strand_id
1 'polypeptide(L)'
;MFLKKITIKQEDKTYNYYKIVASYRDKDGKPKHRLIQNLGVMSEDDAERMKLILKAQQDSDLVLAKASDIVVTKHWLFLPIILLHSLWETYQYTIFSLIAY
;
A
#
# COMPACT_ATOMS: atom_id res chain seq x y z
N MET A 1 3.85 1.02 17.42
CA MET A 1 5.18 1.59 17.09
C MET A 1 5.01 2.57 15.94
N PHE A 2 5.91 3.51 15.70
CA PHE A 2 5.79 4.37 14.53
C PHE A 2 7.16 4.90 14.08
N LEU A 3 7.20 5.35 12.82
CA LEU A 3 8.36 5.99 12.23
C LEU A 3 8.41 7.46 12.63
N LYS A 4 9.50 7.90 13.26
CA LYS A 4 9.74 9.30 13.61
C LYS A 4 10.80 9.89 12.68
N LYS A 5 10.46 10.99 12.01
CA LYS A 5 11.36 11.79 11.17
C LYS A 5 12.06 12.86 12.00
N ILE A 6 13.34 13.08 11.73
CA ILE A 6 14.16 14.14 12.30
C ILE A 6 14.88 14.81 11.14
N THR A 7 14.57 16.07 10.90
CA THR A 7 15.21 16.86 9.86
C THR A 7 16.37 17.65 10.46
N ILE A 8 17.56 17.44 9.92
CA ILE A 8 18.78 18.15 10.30
C ILE A 8 19.20 19.01 9.11
N LYS A 9 19.35 20.32 9.33
CA LYS A 9 19.93 21.24 8.35
C LYS A 9 21.39 21.45 8.71
N GLN A 10 22.29 21.11 7.80
CA GLN A 10 23.73 21.41 7.93
C GLN A 10 24.16 22.18 6.71
N GLU A 11 24.69 23.38 6.95
CA GLU A 11 25.06 24.35 5.91
C GLU A 11 23.91 24.53 4.90
N ASP A 12 24.06 24.00 3.70
CA ASP A 12 23.14 24.11 2.58
C ASP A 12 22.39 22.80 2.26
N LYS A 13 22.58 21.75 3.06
CA LYS A 13 21.98 20.43 2.87
C LYS A 13 21.00 20.09 3.99
N THR A 14 19.83 19.60 3.59
CA THR A 14 18.81 19.10 4.51
C THR A 14 18.83 17.58 4.50
N TYR A 15 19.09 16.98 5.66
CA TYR A 15 19.11 15.54 5.86
C TYR A 15 17.89 15.10 6.67
N ASN A 16 17.15 14.14 6.14
CA ASN A 16 16.04 13.51 6.85
C ASN A 16 16.49 12.19 7.45
N TYR A 17 16.58 12.15 8.78
CA TYR A 17 16.89 10.96 9.55
C TYR A 17 15.61 10.33 10.10
N TYR A 18 15.59 9.01 10.14
CA TYR A 18 14.41 8.24 10.55
C TYR A 18 14.76 7.25 11.66
N LYS A 19 13.81 7.07 12.58
CA LYS A 19 13.94 6.19 13.75
C LYS A 19 12.61 5.50 14.03
N ILE A 20 12.64 4.25 14.47
CA ILE A 20 11.46 3.54 14.97
C ILE A 20 11.34 3.81 16.46
N VAL A 21 10.15 4.23 16.89
CA VAL A 21 9.85 4.49 18.30
C VAL A 21 8.59 3.75 18.73
N ALA A 22 8.53 3.40 20.02
CA ALA A 22 7.33 2.85 20.66
C ALA A 22 6.74 3.87 21.65
N SER A 23 5.43 4.04 21.61
CA SER A 23 4.71 4.81 22.63
C SER A 23 4.53 3.97 23.89
N TYR A 24 4.78 4.57 25.05
CA TYR A 24 4.50 4.00 26.35
C TYR A 24 3.99 5.10 27.29
N ARG A 25 3.35 4.73 28.40
CA ARG A 25 3.00 5.68 29.47
C ARG A 25 3.98 5.51 30.62
N ASP A 26 4.44 6.62 31.19
CA ASP A 26 5.25 6.58 32.40
C ASP A 26 4.40 6.32 33.65
N LYS A 27 5.05 6.29 34.81
CA LYS A 27 4.40 6.04 36.10
C LYS A 27 3.33 7.10 36.45
N ASP A 28 3.45 8.30 35.87
CA ASP A 28 2.52 9.41 36.06
C ASP A 28 1.43 9.42 34.96
N GLY A 29 1.37 8.39 34.12
CA GLY A 29 0.40 8.23 33.03
C GLY A 29 0.69 9.11 31.81
N LYS A 30 1.82 9.84 31.77
CA LYS A 30 2.18 10.74 30.66
C LYS A 30 2.70 9.92 29.47
N PRO A 31 2.24 10.20 28.24
CA PRO A 31 2.73 9.52 27.05
C PRO A 31 4.19 9.90 26.79
N LYS A 32 5.03 8.89 26.58
CA LYS A 32 6.44 9.02 26.20
C LYS A 32 6.76 8.11 25.04
N HIS A 33 7.86 8.43 24.35
CA HIS A 33 8.37 7.63 23.25
C HIS A 33 9.70 6.99 23.66
N ARG A 34 9.82 5.68 23.44
CA ARG A 34 11.07 4.92 23.60
C ARG A 34 11.66 4.69 22.22
N LEU A 35 12.96 4.96 22.06
CA LEU A 35 13.69 4.59 20.85
C LEU A 35 13.79 3.06 20.76
N ILE A 36 13.38 2.51 19.63
CA ILE A 36 13.51 1.07 19.34
C ILE A 36 14.70 0.84 18.41
N GLN A 37 14.77 1.59 17.30
CA GLN A 37 15.84 1.43 16.30
C GLN A 37 16.14 2.75 15.59
N ASN A 38 17.42 3.03 15.35
CA ASN A 38 17.85 4.10 14.44
C ASN A 38 17.95 3.53 13.02
N LEU A 39 17.30 4.18 12.04
CA LEU A 39 17.34 3.75 10.64
C LEU A 39 18.31 4.60 9.79
N GLY A 40 18.67 5.79 10.27
CA GLY A 40 19.58 6.67 9.54
C GLY A 40 18.85 7.50 8.47
N VAL A 41 19.58 7.88 7.43
CA VAL A 41 19.02 8.66 6.30
C VAL A 41 18.32 7.72 5.32
N MET A 42 17.13 8.09 4.86
CA MET A 42 16.41 7.38 3.80
C MET A 42 15.63 8.36 2.92
N SER A 43 15.26 7.89 1.73
CA SER A 43 14.35 8.60 0.82
C SER A 43 12.96 8.73 1.44
N GLU A 44 12.16 9.69 0.96
CA GLU A 44 10.78 9.83 1.42
C GLU A 44 9.93 8.61 1.01
N ASP A 45 10.17 8.05 -0.18
CA ASP A 45 9.46 6.87 -0.69
C ASP A 45 9.71 5.63 0.19
N ASP A 46 10.95 5.41 0.60
CA ASP A 46 11.29 4.32 1.52
C ASP A 46 10.70 4.55 2.91
N ALA A 47 10.64 5.81 3.36
CA ALA A 47 10.00 6.17 4.62
C ALA A 47 8.49 5.89 4.59
N GLU A 48 7.80 6.18 3.49
CA GLU A 48 6.38 5.85 3.33
C GLU A 48 6.13 4.35 3.32
N ARG A 49 6.95 3.57 2.59
CA ARG A 49 6.89 2.10 2.62
C ARG A 49 7.09 1.57 4.04
N MET A 50 8.06 2.11 4.79
CA MET A 50 8.33 1.73 6.17
C MET A 50 7.15 2.07 7.10
N LYS A 51 6.48 3.22 6.92
CA LYS A 51 5.26 3.56 7.67
C LYS A 51 4.15 2.53 7.42
N LEU A 52 3.95 2.11 6.18
CA LEU A 52 2.95 1.09 5.83
C LEU A 52 3.27 -0.26 6.51
N ILE A 53 4.54 -0.68 6.52
CA ILE A 53 5.01 -1.89 7.22
C ILE A 53 4.69 -1.83 8.71
N LEU A 54 5.04 -0.72 9.36
CA LEU A 54 4.76 -0.56 10.79
C LEU A 54 3.26 -0.52 11.10
N LYS A 55 2.43 0.00 10.18
CA LYS A 55 0.97 0.03 10.33
C LYS A 55 0.37 -1.37 10.18
N ALA A 56 0.75 -2.11 9.15
CA ALA A 56 0.30 -3.49 8.92
C ALA A 56 0.71 -4.43 10.06
N GLN A 57 1.86 -4.21 10.69
CA GLN A 57 2.25 -4.99 11.87
C GLN A 57 1.35 -4.71 13.10
N GLN A 58 0.74 -3.54 13.20
CA GLN A 58 -0.11 -3.15 14.34
C GLN A 58 -1.58 -3.49 14.15
N ASP A 59 -2.01 -3.59 12.91
CA ASP A 59 -3.39 -3.82 12.53
C ASP A 59 -3.47 -5.16 11.82
N SER A 60 -4.06 -6.16 12.49
CA SER A 60 -4.19 -7.51 11.96
C SER A 60 -4.99 -7.59 10.66
N ASP A 61 -5.79 -6.57 10.37
CA ASP A 61 -6.65 -6.52 9.19
C ASP A 61 -5.91 -5.95 7.97
N LEU A 62 -4.72 -5.37 8.17
CA LEU A 62 -3.88 -4.83 7.09
C LEU A 62 -2.78 -5.83 6.71
N VAL A 63 -2.89 -6.38 5.50
CA VAL A 63 -1.88 -7.29 4.93
C VAL A 63 -1.03 -6.53 3.91
N LEU A 64 0.29 -6.63 4.05
CA LEU A 64 1.23 -6.21 3.02
C LEU A 64 1.54 -7.37 2.10
N ALA A 65 1.24 -7.18 0.82
CA ALA A 65 1.51 -8.14 -0.24
C ALA A 65 2.36 -7.46 -1.32
N LYS A 66 3.29 -8.19 -1.93
CA LYS A 66 3.84 -7.74 -3.21
C LYS A 66 2.74 -7.85 -4.27
N ALA A 67 2.84 -7.06 -5.34
CA ALA A 67 1.91 -7.17 -6.46
C ALA A 67 1.84 -8.61 -7.03
N SER A 68 2.96 -9.34 -7.01
CA SER A 68 3.04 -10.76 -7.38
C SER A 68 2.19 -11.69 -6.50
N ASP A 69 1.99 -11.30 -5.24
CA ASP A 69 1.30 -12.11 -4.24
C ASP A 69 -0.22 -11.87 -4.30
N ILE A 70 -0.66 -10.82 -5.00
CA ILE A 70 -2.07 -10.55 -5.31
C ILE A 70 -2.49 -11.50 -6.43
N VAL A 71 -2.72 -12.77 -6.07
CA VAL A 71 -3.36 -13.73 -6.96
C VAL A 71 -4.87 -13.54 -6.85
N VAL A 72 -5.52 -13.18 -7.95
CA VAL A 72 -6.98 -13.05 -8.05
C VAL A 72 -7.61 -14.44 -7.89
N THR A 73 -7.81 -14.87 -6.65
CA THR A 73 -8.26 -16.21 -6.26
C THR A 73 -9.76 -16.42 -6.43
N LYS A 74 -10.57 -15.35 -6.46
CA LYS A 74 -12.00 -15.41 -6.79
C LYS A 74 -12.35 -14.41 -7.87
N HIS A 75 -12.20 -14.83 -9.12
CA HIS A 75 -12.90 -14.23 -10.25
C HIS A 75 -14.28 -14.90 -10.34
N TRP A 76 -15.30 -14.26 -9.78
CA TRP A 76 -16.68 -14.73 -9.92
C TRP A 76 -17.07 -14.65 -11.39
N LEU A 77 -16.91 -15.73 -12.17
CA LEU A 77 -17.57 -16.10 -13.44
C LEU A 77 -17.76 -15.04 -14.56
N PHE A 78 -17.32 -13.80 -14.37
CA PHE A 78 -17.57 -12.66 -15.25
C PHE A 78 -16.43 -12.49 -16.24
N LEU A 79 -15.24 -13.03 -15.97
CA LEU A 79 -14.11 -12.94 -16.89
C LEU A 79 -14.44 -13.59 -18.25
N PRO A 80 -15.01 -14.82 -18.31
CA PRO A 80 -15.46 -15.41 -19.57
C PRO A 80 -16.58 -14.60 -20.24
N ILE A 81 -17.52 -14.03 -19.47
CA ILE A 81 -18.65 -13.24 -19.99
C ILE A 81 -18.16 -11.91 -20.57
N ILE A 82 -17.30 -11.19 -19.86
CA ILE A 82 -16.71 -9.92 -20.28
C ILE A 82 -15.77 -10.15 -21.46
N LEU A 83 -14.99 -11.25 -21.46
CA LEU A 83 -14.18 -11.65 -22.60
C LEU A 83 -15.06 -11.92 -23.82
N LEU A 84 -16.15 -12.70 -23.66
CA LEU A 84 -17.09 -13.00 -24.74
C LEU A 84 -17.77 -11.74 -25.27
N HIS A 85 -18.22 -10.83 -24.40
CA HIS A 85 -18.81 -9.56 -24.79
C HIS A 85 -17.81 -8.65 -25.51
N SER A 86 -16.58 -8.54 -25.01
CA SER A 86 -15.51 -7.77 -25.64
C SER A 86 -15.17 -8.31 -27.04
N LEU A 87 -15.06 -9.63 -27.18
CA LEU A 87 -14.86 -10.27 -28.48
C LEU A 87 -16.05 -10.00 -29.41
N TRP A 88 -17.28 -10.12 -28.91
CA TRP A 88 -18.49 -9.84 -29.68
C TRP A 88 -18.53 -8.41 -30.25
N GLU A 89 -18.23 -7.41 -29.42
CA GLU A 89 -18.13 -6.01 -29.82
C GLU A 89 -17.00 -5.77 -30.83
N THR A 90 -15.85 -6.44 -30.62
CA THR A 90 -14.66 -6.28 -31.49
C THR A 90 -14.88 -6.88 -32.89
N TYR A 91 -15.56 -8.02 -32.98
CA TYR A 91 -15.76 -8.73 -34.24
C TYR A 91 -17.04 -8.33 -34.99
N GLN A 92 -17.83 -7.37 -34.47
CA GLN A 92 -19.08 -6.86 -35.07
C GLN A 92 -19.87 -7.96 -35.80
N TYR A 93 -20.37 -8.97 -35.06
CA TYR A 93 -21.39 -9.85 -35.60
C TYR A 93 -22.70 -9.06 -35.72
N THR A 94 -22.74 -8.23 -36.75
CA THR A 94 -23.93 -7.55 -37.23
C THR A 94 -24.86 -8.67 -37.69
N ILE A 95 -25.88 -8.97 -36.88
CA ILE A 95 -27.03 -9.73 -37.36
C ILE A 95 -27.72 -8.82 -38.38
N PHE A 96 -27.23 -8.84 -39.61
CA PHE A 96 -27.98 -8.34 -40.76
C PHE A 96 -29.07 -9.36 -41.02
N SER A 97 -30.24 -9.03 -40.48
CA SER A 97 -31.58 -9.34 -41.01
C SER A 97 -31.75 -10.71 -41.64
N LEU A 98 -32.12 -11.69 -40.84
CA LEU A 98 -33.09 -12.68 -41.29
C LEU A 98 -34.35 -12.48 -40.45
N ILE A 99 -35.46 -12.27 -41.18
CA ILE A 99 -36.85 -12.16 -40.72
C ILE A 99 -37.31 -10.72 -40.40
N ALA A 100 -37.80 -10.01 -41.42
CA ALA A 100 -39.18 -9.50 -41.46
C ALA A 100 -39.43 -8.62 -42.71
N TYR A 101 -39.76 -9.27 -43.84
CA TYR A 101 -40.87 -9.03 -44.78
C TYR A 101 -40.54 -9.56 -46.17
#